data_AF-A0A8G2CLH1-F1
#
_entry.id   AF-A0A8G2CLH1-F1
#
_cell.length_a   1.000
_cell.length_b   1.000
_cell.length_c   1.000
_cell.angle_alpha   90.00
_cell.angle_beta   90.00
_cell.angle_gamma   90.00
#
_symmetry.space_group_name_H-M   'P 1'
#
loop_
_entity.id
_entity.type
_entity.pdbx_description
1 polymer ?
#
loop_
_entity_poly.entity_id
_entity_poly.type
_entity_poly.pdbx_seq_one_letter_code
_entity_poly.pdbx_strand_id
1 'polypeptide(L)'
;MAPLKPSRVQPQADDTVRIIPQTRPRPSGRLWFAAAGLVVLCLIVGAILLWPRPAPLPVVGESTIFHHVGRHFAVFRFADDRQVLVIDCPDLHAQGLMFDRIAALIEKSDAPKDHVISTAAFRAALVAADLTIGTYYYGDDYPARALRKFFRLAQAEHRHLNPQEQRLHEIAAAAGFLKPGAAGAVISIPQAGAGHRVGLRARAVILRHELSHGAYFTIPAYRAFVHHFYTTALTASEQAAFKNFLVRQGYDGDEHGLIVNETLAYLVFTRDKEFFRAEVVGMSDARVAMLRAEFIAMMPDIWLKPLATAPLPGG
;
A
#
# COMPACT_ATOMS: atom_id res chain seq x y z
N MET A 1 -12.60 -74.50 52.22
CA MET A 1 -12.06 -75.23 53.38
C MET A 1 -11.08 -76.29 52.87
N ALA A 2 -9.87 -76.27 53.44
CA ALA A 2 -8.78 -77.27 53.38
C ALA A 2 -8.02 -77.48 52.03
N PRO A 3 -6.72 -77.86 52.06
CA PRO A 3 -5.66 -77.32 52.93
C PRO A 3 -4.30 -77.07 52.20
N LEU A 4 -3.45 -76.36 52.93
CA LEU A 4 -2.04 -76.06 52.70
C LEU A 4 -1.15 -77.31 52.50
N LYS A 5 -0.11 -77.19 51.66
CA LYS A 5 1.08 -78.05 51.65
C LYS A 5 2.33 -77.22 51.99
N PRO A 6 3.13 -77.61 52.99
CA PRO A 6 4.44 -77.01 53.25
C PRO A 6 5.60 -77.93 52.84
N SER A 7 6.74 -77.31 52.49
CA SER A 7 8.13 -77.82 52.41
C SER A 7 8.77 -77.30 51.12
N ARG A 8 10.03 -76.84 51.08
CA ARG A 8 11.19 -77.23 51.88
C ARG A 8 12.23 -76.11 51.75
N VAL A 9 12.86 -75.75 52.86
CA VAL A 9 14.05 -74.90 52.92
C VAL A 9 15.28 -75.74 52.54
N GLN A 10 16.15 -75.21 51.69
CA GLN A 10 17.54 -75.65 51.54
C GLN A 10 18.44 -74.41 51.66
N PRO A 11 19.51 -74.43 52.47
CA PRO A 11 20.43 -73.31 52.62
C PRO A 11 21.54 -73.41 51.57
N GLN A 12 21.86 -72.32 50.88
CA GLN A 12 23.03 -72.28 50.01
C GLN A 12 23.76 -70.94 50.10
N ALA A 13 25.02 -71.07 50.55
CA ALA A 13 26.22 -70.30 50.30
C ALA A 13 26.19 -68.76 50.44
N ASP A 14 26.96 -68.35 51.44
CA ASP A 14 27.48 -67.02 51.72
C ASP A 14 28.53 -66.63 50.65
N ASP A 15 28.19 -65.66 49.79
CA ASP A 15 29.09 -65.05 48.81
C ASP A 15 29.21 -63.54 49.13
N THR A 16 30.09 -63.22 50.08
CA THR A 16 30.51 -61.85 50.37
C THR A 16 31.28 -61.25 49.18
N VAL A 17 30.58 -60.56 48.29
CA VAL A 17 31.18 -59.75 47.22
C VAL A 17 31.58 -58.38 47.78
N ARG A 18 32.88 -58.13 47.88
CA ARG A 18 33.47 -56.79 48.07
C ARG A 18 33.18 -55.93 46.83
N ILE A 19 32.35 -54.89 46.99
CA ILE A 19 32.14 -53.87 45.96
C ILE A 19 33.28 -52.84 46.04
N ILE A 20 34.15 -52.85 45.05
CA ILE A 20 35.12 -51.78 44.75
C ILE A 20 34.36 -50.64 44.04
N PRO A 21 34.47 -49.37 44.46
CA PRO A 21 33.80 -48.27 43.77
C PRO A 21 34.41 -48.06 42.38
N GLN A 22 33.61 -48.28 41.33
CA GLN A 22 33.97 -47.92 39.96
C GLN A 22 33.90 -46.40 39.78
N THR A 23 35.04 -45.78 39.49
CA THR A 23 35.14 -44.40 39.02
C THR A 23 34.59 -44.30 37.58
N ARG A 24 33.47 -43.61 37.40
CA ARG A 24 32.89 -43.34 36.07
C ARG A 24 33.78 -42.35 35.29
N PRO A 25 34.18 -42.66 34.05
CA PRO A 25 34.88 -41.71 33.19
C PRO A 25 33.92 -40.58 32.75
N ARG A 26 34.40 -39.33 32.80
CA ARG A 26 33.69 -38.15 32.30
C ARG A 26 33.54 -38.24 30.77
N PRO A 27 32.33 -38.06 30.20
CA PRO A 27 32.15 -38.12 28.75
C PRO A 27 32.74 -36.89 28.06
N SER A 28 33.65 -37.11 27.12
CA SER A 28 34.29 -36.13 26.24
C SER A 28 33.36 -35.60 25.12
N GLY A 29 32.05 -35.57 25.35
CA GLY A 29 31.04 -35.25 24.34
C GLY A 29 30.91 -33.76 23.97
N ARG A 30 31.59 -32.85 24.67
CA ARG A 30 31.40 -31.39 24.45
C ARG A 30 31.96 -30.87 23.12
N LEU A 31 32.92 -31.56 22.49
CA LEU A 31 33.51 -31.12 21.23
C LEU A 31 32.66 -31.47 20.00
N TRP A 32 31.89 -32.57 20.03
CA TRP A 32 31.05 -32.98 18.91
C TRP A 32 29.80 -32.10 18.74
N PHE A 33 29.20 -31.62 19.84
CA PHE A 33 28.07 -30.68 19.77
C PHE A 33 28.49 -29.29 19.25
N ALA A 34 29.72 -28.86 19.53
CA ALA A 34 30.23 -27.58 19.03
C ALA A 34 30.47 -27.61 17.50
N ALA A 35 31.02 -28.71 16.98
CA ALA A 35 31.24 -28.88 15.54
C ALA A 35 29.93 -29.01 14.74
N ALA A 36 28.95 -29.77 15.27
CA ALA A 36 27.64 -29.90 14.64
C ALA A 36 26.85 -28.58 14.62
N GLY A 37 26.92 -27.79 15.68
CA GLY A 37 26.31 -26.46 15.75
C GLY A 37 26.90 -25.47 14.73
N LEU A 38 28.22 -25.54 14.48
CA LEU A 38 28.89 -24.69 13.49
C LEU A 38 28.47 -25.02 12.06
N VAL A 39 28.32 -26.32 11.73
CA VAL A 39 27.86 -26.76 10.41
C VAL A 39 26.41 -26.33 10.14
N VAL A 40 25.52 -26.48 11.13
CA VAL A 40 24.13 -26.01 11.01
C VAL A 40 24.05 -24.49 10.86
N LEU A 41 24.85 -23.74 11.62
CA LEU A 41 24.92 -22.28 11.49
C LEU A 41 25.44 -21.85 10.10
N CYS A 42 26.49 -22.50 9.59
CA CYS A 42 27.02 -22.24 8.25
C CYS A 42 26.01 -22.61 7.15
N LEU A 43 25.23 -23.68 7.32
CA LEU A 43 24.15 -24.06 6.38
C LEU A 43 22.98 -23.06 6.41
N ILE A 44 22.60 -22.56 7.59
CA ILE A 44 21.56 -21.53 7.73
C ILE A 44 22.02 -20.20 7.14
N VAL A 45 23.25 -19.76 7.47
CA VAL A 45 23.83 -18.53 6.91
C VAL A 45 24.03 -18.68 5.39
N GLY A 46 24.50 -19.84 4.93
CA GLY A 46 24.60 -20.16 3.51
C GLY A 46 23.25 -20.12 2.80
N ALA A 47 22.21 -20.69 3.40
CA ALA A 47 20.84 -20.65 2.86
C ALA A 47 20.26 -19.22 2.84
N ILE A 48 20.57 -18.39 3.84
CA ILE A 48 20.16 -16.97 3.88
C ILE A 48 20.92 -16.14 2.83
N LEU A 49 22.21 -16.42 2.62
CA LEU A 49 23.05 -15.72 1.63
C LEU A 49 22.74 -16.15 0.19
N LEU A 50 22.30 -17.38 0.00
CA LEU A 50 21.90 -17.95 -1.29
C LEU A 50 20.40 -17.76 -1.59
N TRP A 51 19.62 -17.22 -0.64
CA TRP A 51 18.23 -16.91 -0.89
C TRP A 51 18.14 -15.78 -1.93
N PRO A 52 17.49 -15.98 -3.08
CA PRO A 52 17.41 -14.96 -4.11
C PRO A 52 16.74 -13.72 -3.53
N ARG A 53 17.49 -12.61 -3.50
CA ARG A 53 16.89 -11.31 -3.19
C ARG A 53 15.98 -10.93 -4.34
N PRO A 54 14.75 -10.45 -4.08
CA PRO A 54 13.93 -9.91 -5.15
C PRO A 54 14.71 -8.81 -5.87
N ALA A 55 14.66 -8.83 -7.20
CA ALA A 55 15.30 -7.80 -8.00
C ALA A 55 14.80 -6.42 -7.56
N PRO A 56 15.68 -5.41 -7.47
CA PRO A 56 15.26 -4.07 -7.12
C PRO A 56 14.21 -3.57 -8.13
N LEU A 57 13.20 -2.86 -7.64
CA LEU A 57 12.20 -2.25 -8.51
C LEU A 57 12.86 -1.25 -9.47
N PRO A 58 12.48 -1.25 -10.76
CA PRO A 58 12.98 -0.27 -11.72
C PRO A 58 12.67 1.16 -11.25
N VAL A 59 13.65 2.05 -11.37
CA VAL A 59 13.53 3.49 -11.05
C VAL A 59 13.35 4.23 -12.36
N VAL A 60 12.19 4.87 -12.55
CA VAL A 60 11.81 5.48 -13.84
C VAL A 60 11.04 6.79 -13.66
N GLY A 61 11.12 7.69 -14.64
CA GLY A 61 10.42 8.98 -14.64
C GLY A 61 9.02 8.93 -15.27
N GLU A 62 8.33 10.07 -15.24
CA GLU A 62 6.93 10.22 -15.71
C GLU A 62 6.74 9.72 -17.15
N SER A 63 7.63 10.11 -18.07
CA SER A 63 7.55 9.72 -19.49
C SER A 63 7.62 8.20 -19.68
N THR A 64 8.55 7.52 -19.00
CA THR A 64 8.68 6.06 -19.10
C THR A 64 7.46 5.34 -18.54
N ILE A 65 6.92 5.82 -17.42
CA ILE A 65 5.70 5.27 -16.81
C ILE A 65 4.51 5.46 -17.76
N PHE A 66 4.36 6.66 -18.33
CA PHE A 66 3.30 6.97 -19.28
C PHE A 66 3.33 6.03 -20.49
N HIS A 67 4.50 5.84 -21.10
CA HIS A 67 4.68 5.01 -22.30
C HIS A 67 4.75 3.50 -22.04
N HIS A 68 4.78 3.06 -20.78
CA HIS A 68 4.81 1.64 -20.47
C HIS A 68 3.48 0.97 -20.85
N VAL A 69 3.57 -0.01 -21.75
CA VAL A 69 2.44 -0.84 -22.18
C VAL A 69 2.67 -2.25 -21.67
N GLY A 70 1.92 -2.63 -20.63
CA GLY A 70 2.03 -3.93 -19.99
C GLY A 70 0.70 -4.68 -20.00
N ARG A 71 0.75 -6.00 -20.24
CA ARG A 71 -0.41 -6.90 -20.05
C ARG A 71 -0.53 -7.45 -18.63
N HIS A 72 0.40 -7.09 -17.76
CA HIS A 72 0.47 -7.50 -16.37
C HIS A 72 0.84 -6.29 -15.52
N PHE A 73 0.55 -6.37 -14.23
CA PHE A 73 0.99 -5.35 -13.28
C PHE A 73 2.51 -5.14 -13.36
N ALA A 74 2.91 -3.88 -13.53
CA ALA A 74 4.29 -3.44 -13.36
C ALA A 74 4.37 -2.53 -12.14
N VAL A 75 5.50 -2.57 -11.44
CA VAL A 75 5.74 -1.74 -10.25
C VAL A 75 7.04 -0.98 -10.45
N PHE A 76 6.96 0.34 -10.28
CA PHE A 76 8.07 1.25 -10.46
C PHE A 76 8.33 2.02 -9.16
N ARG A 77 9.59 2.39 -8.92
CA ARG A 77 9.92 3.53 -8.07
C ARG A 77 9.96 4.77 -8.93
N PHE A 78 9.28 5.83 -8.52
CA PHE A 78 9.35 7.09 -9.23
C PHE A 78 10.75 7.70 -9.10
N ALA A 79 11.33 8.17 -10.20
CA ALA A 79 12.72 8.62 -10.25
C ALA A 79 12.98 9.85 -9.37
N ASP A 80 12.06 10.82 -9.41
CA ASP A 80 12.22 12.09 -8.69
C ASP A 80 11.79 12.00 -7.21
N ASP A 81 11.04 10.95 -6.85
CA ASP A 81 10.73 10.60 -5.46
C ASP A 81 10.65 9.09 -5.27
N ARG A 82 11.74 8.49 -4.79
CA ARG A 82 11.85 7.04 -4.59
C ARG A 82 10.96 6.50 -3.47
N GLN A 83 10.31 7.37 -2.68
CA GLN A 83 9.28 6.98 -1.71
C GLN A 83 7.89 6.81 -2.35
N VAL A 84 7.73 7.19 -3.62
CA VAL A 84 6.52 6.93 -4.40
C VAL A 84 6.72 5.64 -5.20
N LEU A 85 5.83 4.68 -4.99
CA LEU A 85 5.67 3.52 -5.85
C LEU A 85 4.53 3.75 -6.81
N VAL A 86 4.75 3.43 -8.09
CA VAL A 86 3.72 3.48 -9.12
C VAL A 86 3.38 2.05 -9.54
N ILE A 87 2.11 1.68 -9.38
CA ILE A 87 1.57 0.39 -9.84
C ILE A 87 0.80 0.64 -11.14
N ASP A 88 1.39 0.19 -12.25
CA ASP A 88 0.76 0.26 -13.55
C ASP A 88 -0.08 -1.01 -13.78
N CYS A 89 -1.40 -0.84 -13.76
CA CYS A 89 -2.39 -1.90 -13.75
C CYS A 89 -2.80 -2.27 -15.18
N PRO A 90 -2.92 -3.58 -15.51
CA PRO A 90 -3.23 -4.02 -16.88
C PRO A 90 -4.60 -3.56 -17.39
N ASP A 91 -5.53 -3.27 -16.47
CA ASP A 91 -6.84 -2.67 -16.74
C ASP A 91 -7.44 -2.13 -15.42
N LEU A 92 -8.58 -1.43 -15.53
CA LEU A 92 -9.31 -0.88 -14.39
C LEU A 92 -9.87 -1.95 -13.46
N HIS A 93 -10.22 -3.14 -13.96
CA HIS A 93 -10.77 -4.20 -13.11
C HIS A 93 -9.69 -4.79 -12.19
N ALA A 94 -8.50 -5.01 -12.72
CA ALA A 94 -7.34 -5.44 -11.95
C ALA A 94 -6.92 -4.39 -10.92
N GLN A 95 -7.00 -3.10 -11.27
CA GLN A 95 -6.78 -1.99 -10.33
C GLN A 95 -7.80 -2.03 -9.19
N GLY A 96 -9.10 -2.07 -9.49
CA GLY A 96 -10.12 -2.06 -8.43
C GLY A 96 -10.09 -3.30 -7.54
N LEU A 97 -9.74 -4.48 -8.09
CA LEU A 97 -9.49 -5.67 -7.26
C LEU A 97 -8.37 -5.43 -6.23
N MET A 98 -7.39 -4.60 -6.57
CA MET A 98 -6.26 -4.28 -5.69
C MET A 98 -6.60 -3.19 -4.66
N PHE A 99 -7.37 -2.17 -5.05
CA PHE A 99 -7.47 -0.92 -4.28
C PHE A 99 -8.86 -0.56 -3.77
N ASP A 100 -9.95 -0.97 -4.43
CA ASP A 100 -11.28 -0.41 -4.15
C ASP A 100 -11.76 -0.59 -2.70
N ARG A 101 -11.40 -1.72 -2.05
CA ARG A 101 -11.73 -1.94 -0.63
C ARG A 101 -10.90 -1.07 0.31
N ILE A 102 -9.70 -0.65 -0.11
CA ILE A 102 -8.92 0.36 0.60
C ILE A 102 -9.62 1.71 0.43
N ALA A 103 -10.01 2.07 -0.80
CA ALA A 103 -10.73 3.31 -1.09
C ALA A 103 -12.03 3.41 -0.28
N ALA A 104 -12.79 2.31 -0.19
CA ALA A 104 -13.96 2.22 0.68
C ALA A 104 -13.61 2.57 2.14
N LEU A 105 -12.61 1.90 2.73
CA LEU A 105 -12.20 2.14 4.12
C LEU A 105 -11.66 3.55 4.36
N ILE A 106 -10.91 4.10 3.40
CA ILE A 106 -10.11 5.31 3.61
C ILE A 106 -10.85 6.55 3.15
N GLU A 107 -11.50 6.51 1.99
CA GLU A 107 -11.96 7.71 1.29
C GLU A 107 -13.46 7.87 1.27
N LYS A 108 -14.23 6.78 1.21
CA LYS A 108 -15.65 6.84 0.84
C LYS A 108 -16.57 7.04 2.05
N SER A 109 -17.49 8.00 1.96
CA SER A 109 -18.33 8.44 3.08
C SER A 109 -19.30 7.36 3.59
N ASP A 110 -19.75 6.47 2.71
CA ASP A 110 -20.76 5.45 2.96
C ASP A 110 -20.17 4.12 3.47
N ALA A 111 -18.85 4.03 3.55
CA ALA A 111 -18.13 2.85 3.96
C ALA A 111 -17.58 2.96 5.39
N PRO A 112 -17.53 1.82 6.12
CA PRO A 112 -17.04 1.82 7.49
C PRO A 112 -15.57 2.22 7.57
N LYS A 113 -15.23 3.03 8.59
CA LYS A 113 -13.87 3.58 8.79
C LYS A 113 -13.03 2.81 9.80
N ASP A 114 -13.66 1.91 10.54
CA ASP A 114 -13.08 1.14 11.64
C ASP A 114 -12.91 -0.34 11.31
N HIS A 115 -13.49 -0.83 10.21
CA HIS A 115 -13.37 -2.21 9.79
C HIS A 115 -13.32 -2.39 8.27
N VAL A 116 -12.73 -3.50 7.81
CA VAL A 116 -12.63 -3.78 6.38
C VAL A 116 -13.90 -4.49 5.88
N ILE A 117 -14.63 -3.83 4.98
CA ILE A 117 -15.81 -4.42 4.33
C ILE A 117 -15.44 -5.75 3.66
N SER A 118 -16.30 -6.76 3.76
CA SER A 118 -16.07 -8.07 3.11
C SER A 118 -16.19 -7.96 1.59
N THR A 119 -15.58 -8.87 0.83
CA THR A 119 -15.73 -8.90 -0.64
C THR A 119 -17.19 -9.02 -1.09
N ALA A 120 -17.99 -9.83 -0.40
CA ALA A 120 -19.41 -10.00 -0.72
C ALA A 120 -20.21 -8.72 -0.46
N ALA A 121 -20.02 -8.09 0.70
CA ALA A 121 -20.68 -6.83 1.03
C ALA A 121 -20.23 -5.69 0.11
N PHE A 122 -18.95 -5.64 -0.25
CA PHE A 122 -18.43 -4.63 -1.18
C PHE A 122 -19.05 -4.78 -2.57
N ARG A 123 -19.15 -6.02 -3.09
CA ARG A 123 -19.85 -6.27 -4.37
C ARG A 123 -21.32 -5.86 -4.31
N ALA A 124 -22.01 -6.10 -3.20
CA ALA A 124 -23.40 -5.67 -3.03
C ALA A 124 -23.51 -4.14 -3.03
N ALA A 125 -22.59 -3.43 -2.36
CA ALA A 125 -22.54 -1.97 -2.36
C ALA A 125 -22.30 -1.41 -3.77
N LEU A 126 -21.37 -2.00 -4.54
CA LEU A 126 -21.11 -1.60 -5.92
C LEU A 126 -22.37 -1.75 -6.79
N VAL A 127 -23.07 -2.89 -6.71
CA VAL A 127 -24.32 -3.11 -7.45
C VAL A 127 -25.40 -2.10 -7.06
N ALA A 128 -25.54 -1.79 -5.77
CA ALA A 128 -26.51 -0.81 -5.28
C ALA A 128 -26.22 0.61 -5.80
N ALA A 129 -24.95 0.92 -6.09
CA ALA A 129 -24.50 2.21 -6.62
C ALA A 129 -24.42 2.25 -8.16
N ASP A 130 -24.83 1.19 -8.86
CA ASP A 130 -24.63 1.02 -10.32
C ASP A 130 -23.15 1.16 -10.75
N LEU A 131 -22.26 0.60 -9.92
CA LEU A 131 -20.82 0.59 -10.13
C LEU A 131 -20.30 -0.85 -10.30
N THR A 132 -19.08 -0.94 -10.81
CA THR A 132 -18.30 -2.16 -10.97
C THR A 132 -16.92 -1.96 -10.36
N ILE A 133 -16.20 -3.05 -10.13
CA ILE A 133 -14.79 -3.02 -9.70
C ILE A 133 -13.90 -2.24 -10.69
N GLY A 134 -14.32 -2.09 -11.95
CA GLY A 134 -13.57 -1.30 -12.95
C GLY A 134 -14.11 0.12 -13.19
N THR A 135 -15.02 0.61 -12.36
CA THR A 135 -15.60 1.97 -12.45
C THR A 135 -15.67 2.70 -11.12
N TYR A 136 -15.17 2.10 -10.04
CA TYR A 136 -15.18 2.72 -8.72
C TYR A 136 -14.18 3.87 -8.65
N TYR A 137 -12.98 3.66 -9.18
CA TYR A 137 -11.93 4.67 -9.39
C TYR A 137 -11.19 4.43 -10.71
N TYR A 138 -10.52 5.48 -11.18
CA TYR A 138 -9.68 5.47 -12.39
C TYR A 138 -8.19 5.63 -12.07
N GLY A 139 -7.86 6.02 -10.85
CA GLY A 139 -6.53 6.13 -10.26
C GLY A 139 -6.71 6.01 -8.74
N ASP A 140 -5.69 5.52 -8.05
CA ASP A 140 -5.75 5.33 -6.61
C ASP A 140 -4.43 5.76 -5.98
N ASP A 141 -4.49 6.44 -4.84
CA ASP A 141 -3.33 6.86 -4.06
C ASP A 141 -3.49 6.55 -2.57
N TYR A 142 -2.44 5.97 -1.96
CA TYR A 142 -2.46 5.69 -0.53
C TYR A 142 -1.10 5.97 0.13
N PRO A 143 -1.08 6.72 1.25
CA PRO A 143 0.11 6.80 2.05
C PRO A 143 0.36 5.46 2.74
N ALA A 144 1.62 5.16 3.08
CA ALA A 144 2.01 3.94 3.79
C ALA A 144 1.18 3.69 5.07
N ARG A 145 0.73 4.76 5.76
CA ARG A 145 -0.14 4.65 6.94
C ARG A 145 -1.54 4.08 6.64
N ALA A 146 -2.11 4.38 5.47
CA ALA A 146 -3.41 3.88 5.06
C ALA A 146 -3.34 2.39 4.73
N LEU A 147 -2.29 1.98 4.01
CA LEU A 147 -2.01 0.56 3.74
C LEU A 147 -1.84 -0.24 5.04
N ARG A 148 -1.07 0.29 6.00
CA ARG A 148 -0.94 -0.33 7.33
C ARG A 148 -2.28 -0.45 8.04
N LYS A 149 -3.12 0.59 8.01
CA LYS A 149 -4.45 0.56 8.62
C LYS A 149 -5.29 -0.56 8.02
N PHE A 150 -5.38 -0.62 6.69
CA PHE A 150 -6.15 -1.62 5.97
C PHE A 150 -5.70 -3.05 6.32
N PHE A 151 -4.41 -3.36 6.14
CA PHE A 151 -3.91 -4.73 6.36
C PHE A 151 -3.98 -5.15 7.84
N ARG A 152 -3.76 -4.23 8.77
CA ARG A 152 -3.94 -4.50 10.21
C ARG A 152 -5.39 -4.84 10.55
N LEU A 153 -6.36 -4.07 10.04
CA LEU A 153 -7.78 -4.33 10.29
C LEU A 153 -8.22 -5.63 9.63
N ALA A 154 -7.82 -5.87 8.37
CA ALA A 154 -8.10 -7.13 7.67
C ALA A 154 -7.59 -8.34 8.47
N GLN A 155 -6.37 -8.26 9.00
CA GLN A 155 -5.80 -9.32 9.84
C GLN A 155 -6.56 -9.49 11.15
N ALA A 156 -6.82 -8.41 11.88
CA ALA A 156 -7.49 -8.43 13.18
C ALA A 156 -8.91 -9.02 13.11
N GLU A 157 -9.58 -8.81 11.97
CA GLU A 157 -10.94 -9.30 11.72
C GLU A 157 -10.99 -10.63 10.93
N HIS A 158 -9.83 -11.26 10.68
CA HIS A 158 -9.73 -12.46 9.85
C HIS A 158 -10.39 -12.32 8.47
N ARG A 159 -10.31 -11.12 7.87
CA ARG A 159 -10.79 -10.87 6.51
C ARG A 159 -9.83 -11.46 5.50
N HIS A 160 -10.37 -12.26 4.59
CA HIS A 160 -9.61 -12.79 3.48
C HIS A 160 -9.21 -11.67 2.51
N LEU A 161 -7.92 -11.61 2.17
CA LEU A 161 -7.40 -10.77 1.10
C LEU A 161 -7.58 -11.50 -0.23
N ASN A 162 -8.11 -10.82 -1.24
CA ASN A 162 -8.10 -11.36 -2.59
C ASN A 162 -6.66 -11.41 -3.16
N PRO A 163 -6.42 -12.11 -4.29
CA PRO A 163 -5.05 -12.24 -4.84
C PRO A 163 -4.34 -10.91 -5.13
N GLN A 164 -5.07 -9.88 -5.57
CA GLN A 164 -4.53 -8.56 -5.87
C GLN A 164 -4.21 -7.77 -4.60
N GLU A 165 -5.07 -7.82 -3.58
CA GLU A 165 -4.80 -7.25 -2.24
C GLU A 165 -3.60 -7.93 -1.58
N GLN A 166 -3.46 -9.25 -1.72
CA GLN A 166 -2.31 -10.00 -1.24
C GLN A 166 -1.02 -9.57 -1.96
N ARG A 167 -1.09 -9.38 -3.28
CA ARG A 167 0.04 -8.84 -4.06
C ARG A 167 0.42 -7.42 -3.59
N LEU A 168 -0.56 -6.55 -3.32
CA LEU A 168 -0.29 -5.22 -2.78
C LEU A 168 0.35 -5.29 -1.39
N HIS A 169 -0.09 -6.21 -0.53
CA HIS A 169 0.54 -6.46 0.77
C HIS A 169 2.02 -6.82 0.60
N GLU A 170 2.35 -7.72 -0.32
CA GLU A 170 3.73 -8.12 -0.62
C GLU A 170 4.58 -6.96 -1.15
N ILE A 171 4.04 -6.16 -2.08
CA ILE A 171 4.71 -4.96 -2.61
C ILE A 171 4.98 -3.96 -1.48
N ALA A 172 3.98 -3.67 -0.65
CA ALA A 172 4.11 -2.73 0.46
C ALA A 172 5.08 -3.25 1.54
N ALA A 173 5.09 -4.56 1.82
CA ALA A 173 6.01 -5.19 2.74
C ALA A 173 7.47 -5.10 2.23
N ALA A 174 7.70 -5.46 0.96
CA ALA A 174 9.01 -5.39 0.33
C ALA A 174 9.56 -3.95 0.27
N ALA A 175 8.68 -2.97 0.10
CA ALA A 175 9.03 -1.56 0.16
C ALA A 175 9.28 -1.01 1.58
N GLY A 176 8.94 -1.79 2.62
CA GLY A 176 9.04 -1.38 4.02
C GLY A 176 7.89 -0.49 4.50
N PHE A 177 6.85 -0.28 3.68
CA PHE A 177 5.73 0.60 4.00
C PHE A 177 4.84 0.07 5.12
N LEU A 178 4.87 -1.23 5.37
CA LEU A 178 4.13 -1.84 6.48
C LEU A 178 4.79 -1.65 7.86
N LYS A 179 6.02 -1.12 7.91
CA LYS A 179 6.70 -0.83 9.18
C LYS A 179 6.07 0.38 9.90
N PRO A 180 5.98 0.38 11.24
CA PRO A 180 5.53 1.53 12.00
C PRO A 180 6.34 2.79 11.65
N GLY A 181 5.65 3.92 11.48
CA GLY A 181 6.29 5.19 11.14
C GLY A 181 6.85 5.30 9.71
N ALA A 182 6.78 4.25 8.88
CA ALA A 182 7.26 4.34 7.51
C ALA A 182 6.48 5.41 6.72
N ALA A 183 7.23 6.27 6.05
CA ALA A 183 6.76 7.20 5.03
C ALA A 183 6.80 6.52 3.65
N GLY A 184 5.96 7.00 2.74
CA GLY A 184 5.82 6.44 1.40
C GLY A 184 4.42 6.60 0.86
N ALA A 185 4.32 6.49 -0.46
CA ALA A 185 3.08 6.51 -1.21
C ALA A 185 3.05 5.34 -2.18
N VAL A 186 1.88 4.74 -2.34
CA VAL A 186 1.56 3.91 -3.50
C VAL A 186 0.55 4.68 -4.32
N ILE A 187 0.80 4.80 -5.61
CA ILE A 187 -0.16 5.31 -6.58
C ILE A 187 -0.41 4.27 -7.66
N SER A 188 -1.57 4.32 -8.29
CA SER A 188 -1.94 3.41 -9.36
C SER A 188 -2.42 4.12 -10.61
N ILE A 189 -2.10 3.54 -11.77
CA ILE A 189 -2.59 4.02 -13.06
C ILE A 189 -3.08 2.82 -13.89
N PRO A 190 -4.14 2.97 -14.69
CA PRO A 190 -4.63 1.92 -15.57
C PRO A 190 -3.97 2.01 -16.95
N GLN A 191 -3.79 0.88 -17.61
CA GLN A 191 -3.41 0.83 -19.03
C GLN A 191 -4.41 1.58 -19.91
N ALA A 192 -3.89 2.11 -21.02
CA ALA A 192 -4.64 2.99 -21.90
C ALA A 192 -4.30 2.80 -23.39
N GLY A 193 -5.18 3.33 -24.25
CA GLY A 193 -5.03 3.26 -25.70
C GLY A 193 -6.04 2.32 -26.36
N ALA A 194 -5.77 1.89 -27.59
CA ALA A 194 -6.68 1.07 -28.37
C ALA A 194 -7.02 -0.24 -27.63
N GLY A 195 -8.31 -0.52 -27.48
CA GLY A 195 -8.80 -1.69 -26.74
C GLY A 195 -8.94 -1.50 -25.23
N HIS A 196 -8.59 -0.32 -24.70
CA HIS A 196 -8.78 0.03 -23.29
C HIS A 196 -9.89 1.08 -23.11
N ARG A 197 -10.53 1.07 -21.94
CA ARG A 197 -11.52 2.10 -21.56
C ARG A 197 -10.90 3.47 -21.37
N VAL A 198 -9.63 3.52 -20.97
CA VAL A 198 -8.89 4.76 -20.72
C VAL A 198 -8.12 5.14 -21.98
N GLY A 199 -8.32 6.37 -22.46
CA GLY A 199 -7.53 6.92 -23.56
C GLY A 199 -6.13 7.37 -23.10
N LEU A 200 -5.18 7.51 -24.02
CA LEU A 200 -3.81 7.96 -23.69
C LEU A 200 -3.80 9.32 -22.98
N ARG A 201 -4.62 10.26 -23.46
CA ARG A 201 -4.77 11.58 -22.83
C ARG A 201 -5.27 11.47 -21.38
N ALA A 202 -6.29 10.65 -21.14
CA ALA A 202 -6.81 10.36 -19.80
C ALA A 202 -5.73 9.77 -18.89
N ARG A 203 -4.94 8.81 -19.37
CA ARG A 203 -3.82 8.23 -18.61
C ARG A 203 -2.79 9.28 -18.21
N ALA A 204 -2.48 10.22 -19.09
CA ALA A 204 -1.54 11.30 -18.79
C ALA A 204 -2.08 12.22 -17.67
N VAL A 205 -3.37 12.55 -17.70
CA VAL A 205 -4.05 13.34 -16.65
C VAL A 205 -4.04 12.59 -15.32
N ILE A 206 -4.46 11.32 -15.33
CA ILE A 206 -4.48 10.46 -14.13
C ILE A 206 -3.07 10.37 -13.54
N LEU A 207 -2.05 10.01 -14.32
CA LEU A 207 -0.68 9.88 -13.82
C LEU A 207 -0.21 11.15 -13.09
N ARG A 208 -0.47 12.33 -13.65
CA ARG A 208 -0.03 13.58 -13.03
C ARG A 208 -0.85 13.95 -11.79
N HIS A 209 -2.16 13.67 -11.81
CA HIS A 209 -3.02 13.78 -10.64
C HIS A 209 -2.49 12.91 -9.50
N GLU A 210 -2.25 11.63 -9.77
CA GLU A 210 -1.74 10.67 -8.80
C GLU A 210 -0.34 11.03 -8.28
N LEU A 211 0.58 11.48 -9.14
CA LEU A 211 1.89 11.95 -8.71
C LEU A 211 1.78 13.11 -7.71
N SER A 212 0.77 13.98 -7.85
CA SER A 212 0.57 15.08 -6.91
C SER A 212 0.23 14.57 -5.50
N HIS A 213 -0.56 13.50 -5.39
CA HIS A 213 -0.82 12.82 -4.12
C HIS A 213 0.44 12.15 -3.56
N GLY A 214 1.24 11.53 -4.44
CA GLY A 214 2.56 11.02 -4.10
C GLY A 214 3.39 12.05 -3.32
N ALA A 215 3.56 13.25 -3.88
CA ALA A 215 4.27 14.35 -3.22
C ALA A 215 3.59 14.78 -1.90
N TYR A 216 2.26 14.87 -1.86
CA TYR A 216 1.53 15.24 -0.65
C TYR A 216 1.78 14.27 0.50
N PHE A 217 1.95 12.98 0.21
CA PHE A 217 2.26 11.98 1.24
C PHE A 217 3.72 11.98 1.66
N THR A 218 4.65 12.13 0.72
CA THR A 218 6.09 11.94 0.94
C THR A 218 6.83 13.20 1.35
N ILE A 219 6.34 14.39 1.01
CA ILE A 219 7.02 15.67 1.24
C ILE A 219 6.25 16.52 2.27
N PRO A 220 6.71 16.56 3.55
CA PRO A 220 6.03 17.32 4.60
C PRO A 220 5.88 18.81 4.30
N ALA A 221 6.89 19.43 3.67
CA ALA A 221 6.85 20.85 3.31
C ALA A 221 5.75 21.15 2.26
N TYR A 222 5.59 20.28 1.26
CA TYR A 222 4.53 20.43 0.26
C TYR A 222 3.15 20.21 0.88
N ARG A 223 2.99 19.20 1.74
CA ARG A 223 1.73 19.00 2.48
C ARG A 223 1.37 20.22 3.33
N ALA A 224 2.31 20.77 4.08
CA ALA A 224 2.07 21.97 4.89
C ALA A 224 1.68 23.17 4.01
N PHE A 225 2.36 23.35 2.87
CA PHE A 225 2.03 24.38 1.88
C PHE A 225 0.61 24.22 1.32
N VAL A 226 0.23 23.00 0.92
CA VAL A 226 -1.09 22.69 0.37
C VAL A 226 -2.21 23.05 1.37
N HIS A 227 -2.04 22.67 2.64
CA HIS A 227 -2.97 23.05 3.71
C HIS A 227 -3.03 24.56 3.91
N HIS A 228 -1.87 25.22 3.97
CA HIS A 228 -1.82 26.67 4.09
C HIS A 228 -2.57 27.36 2.93
N PHE A 229 -2.24 27.01 1.69
CA PHE A 229 -2.88 27.57 0.49
C PHE A 229 -4.39 27.35 0.50
N TYR A 230 -4.85 26.14 0.82
CA TYR A 230 -6.28 25.84 0.92
C TYR A 230 -6.97 26.78 1.91
N THR A 231 -6.35 27.03 3.07
CA THR A 231 -6.93 27.89 4.11
C THR A 231 -6.85 29.39 3.82
N THR A 232 -5.83 29.86 3.10
CA THR A 232 -5.56 31.30 2.97
C THR A 232 -5.86 31.87 1.58
N ALA A 233 -5.79 31.08 0.52
CA ALA A 233 -6.02 31.55 -0.85
C ALA A 233 -7.47 31.30 -1.32
N LEU A 234 -8.08 30.18 -0.89
CA LEU A 234 -9.49 29.90 -1.16
C LEU A 234 -10.36 30.58 -0.11
N THR A 235 -11.42 31.24 -0.56
CA THR A 235 -12.49 31.74 0.30
C THR A 235 -13.30 30.59 0.90
N ALA A 236 -14.05 30.86 1.97
CA ALA A 236 -14.90 29.84 2.61
C ALA A 236 -15.94 29.24 1.64
N SER A 237 -16.49 30.04 0.71
CA SER A 237 -17.42 29.55 -0.31
C SER A 237 -16.73 28.66 -1.33
N GLU A 238 -15.50 28.98 -1.74
CA GLU A 238 -14.69 28.17 -2.66
C GLU A 238 -14.29 26.83 -2.02
N GLN A 239 -13.88 26.84 -0.76
CA GLN A 239 -13.61 25.63 0.03
C GLN A 239 -14.87 24.75 0.12
N ALA A 240 -16.02 25.34 0.44
CA ALA A 240 -17.30 24.63 0.50
C ALA A 240 -17.71 24.06 -0.88
N ALA A 241 -17.45 24.80 -1.97
CA ALA A 241 -17.77 24.35 -3.32
C ALA A 241 -16.95 23.13 -3.73
N PHE A 242 -15.64 23.12 -3.43
CA PHE A 242 -14.78 21.95 -3.64
C PHE A 242 -15.20 20.77 -2.76
N LYS A 243 -15.44 20.98 -1.45
CA LYS A 243 -15.95 19.92 -0.56
C LYS A 243 -17.25 19.31 -1.12
N ASN A 244 -18.20 20.14 -1.54
CA ASN A 244 -19.47 19.66 -2.10
C ASN A 244 -19.29 18.91 -3.42
N PHE A 245 -18.36 19.35 -4.28
CA PHE A 245 -18.00 18.62 -5.49
C PHE A 245 -17.46 17.22 -5.15
N LEU A 246 -16.51 17.12 -4.22
CA LEU A 246 -15.90 15.84 -3.82
C LEU A 246 -16.90 14.92 -3.12
N VAL A 247 -17.74 15.44 -2.23
CA VAL A 247 -18.80 14.64 -1.56
C VAL A 247 -19.77 14.04 -2.59
N ARG A 248 -20.09 14.77 -3.67
CA ARG A 248 -20.91 14.20 -4.77
C ARG A 248 -20.22 13.06 -5.53
N GLN A 249 -18.89 13.00 -5.50
CA GLN A 249 -18.10 11.88 -6.04
C GLN A 249 -17.93 10.73 -5.01
N GLY A 250 -18.57 10.86 -3.84
CA GLY A 250 -18.59 9.85 -2.78
C GLY A 250 -17.48 9.99 -1.73
N TYR A 251 -16.60 10.99 -1.83
CA TYR A 251 -15.56 11.24 -0.84
C TYR A 251 -16.15 11.63 0.52
N ASP A 252 -15.48 11.23 1.60
CA ASP A 252 -15.78 11.59 2.96
C ASP A 252 -15.47 13.06 3.21
N GLY A 253 -16.53 13.85 3.32
CA GLY A 253 -16.45 15.30 3.56
C GLY A 253 -15.89 15.67 4.94
N ASP A 254 -15.89 14.74 5.90
CA ASP A 254 -15.40 14.99 7.25
C ASP A 254 -13.90 14.72 7.37
N GLU A 255 -13.31 14.01 6.41
CA GLU A 255 -11.86 13.83 6.37
C GLU A 255 -11.17 15.02 5.70
N HIS A 256 -10.86 16.04 6.51
CA HIS A 256 -10.31 17.31 6.03
C HIS A 256 -9.02 17.13 5.21
N GLY A 257 -8.13 16.23 5.62
CA GLY A 257 -6.88 15.97 4.91
C GLY A 257 -7.08 15.47 3.48
N LEU A 258 -8.10 14.63 3.27
CA LEU A 258 -8.52 14.10 1.97
C LEU A 258 -9.08 15.21 1.10
N ILE A 259 -10.05 15.98 1.62
CA ILE A 259 -10.67 17.11 0.88
C ILE A 259 -9.63 18.12 0.42
N VAL A 260 -8.68 18.48 1.28
CA VAL A 260 -7.59 19.39 0.93
C VAL A 260 -6.69 18.79 -0.16
N ASN A 261 -6.26 17.53 0.00
CA ASN A 261 -5.38 16.85 -0.97
C ASN A 261 -6.03 16.80 -2.36
N GLU A 262 -7.27 16.35 -2.43
CA GLU A 262 -8.07 16.23 -3.65
C GLU A 262 -8.32 17.59 -4.32
N THR A 263 -8.71 18.60 -3.53
CA THR A 263 -8.96 19.96 -4.05
C THR A 263 -7.78 20.47 -4.86
N LEU A 264 -6.56 20.29 -4.35
CA LEU A 264 -5.35 20.79 -5.01
C LEU A 264 -4.94 19.93 -6.20
N ALA A 265 -5.15 18.61 -6.14
CA ALA A 265 -4.93 17.73 -7.29
C ALA A 265 -5.85 18.13 -8.46
N TYR A 266 -7.16 18.31 -8.21
CA TYR A 266 -8.11 18.79 -9.22
C TYR A 266 -7.77 20.19 -9.73
N LEU A 267 -7.51 21.14 -8.83
CA LEU A 267 -7.25 22.53 -9.19
C LEU A 267 -6.00 22.68 -10.08
N VAL A 268 -4.91 21.98 -9.74
CA VAL A 268 -3.59 22.24 -10.32
C VAL A 268 -3.15 21.16 -11.31
N PHE A 269 -3.36 19.89 -10.99
CA PHE A 269 -2.81 18.75 -11.74
C PHE A 269 -3.84 18.06 -12.64
N THR A 270 -5.12 18.44 -12.56
CA THR A 270 -6.20 17.98 -13.45
C THR A 270 -6.73 19.14 -14.31
N ARG A 271 -5.87 19.67 -15.19
CA ARG A 271 -6.22 20.84 -16.03
C ARG A 271 -7.17 20.52 -17.19
N ASP A 272 -7.37 19.24 -17.47
CA ASP A 272 -8.20 18.79 -18.58
C ASP A 272 -9.68 18.99 -18.29
N LYS A 273 -10.40 19.67 -19.19
CA LYS A 273 -11.83 19.99 -19.04
C LYS A 273 -12.75 18.77 -19.11
N GLU A 274 -12.26 17.62 -19.57
CA GLU A 274 -13.01 16.36 -19.47
C GLU A 274 -13.06 15.85 -18.03
N PHE A 275 -12.07 16.21 -17.19
CA PHE A 275 -11.95 15.74 -15.81
C PHE A 275 -12.32 16.81 -14.78
N PHE A 276 -12.01 18.08 -15.04
CA PHE A 276 -12.32 19.19 -14.14
C PHE A 276 -12.65 20.45 -14.91
N ARG A 277 -13.79 21.06 -14.59
CA ARG A 277 -14.21 22.34 -15.15
C ARG A 277 -14.61 23.28 -14.02
N ALA A 278 -14.34 24.57 -14.15
CA ALA A 278 -14.59 25.54 -13.09
C ALA A 278 -16.07 25.56 -12.65
N GLU A 279 -16.99 25.26 -13.56
CA GLU A 279 -18.43 25.26 -13.33
C GLU A 279 -18.87 24.18 -12.33
N VAL A 280 -18.13 23.07 -12.21
CA VAL A 280 -18.49 21.97 -11.27
C VAL A 280 -18.33 22.39 -9.80
N VAL A 281 -17.54 23.44 -9.56
CA VAL A 281 -17.34 24.10 -8.27
C VAL A 281 -17.90 25.54 -8.28
N GLY A 282 -18.73 25.89 -9.25
CA GLY A 282 -19.39 27.20 -9.32
C GLY A 282 -18.46 28.39 -9.49
N MET A 283 -17.24 28.18 -10.00
CA MET A 283 -16.26 29.23 -10.26
C MET A 283 -16.20 29.59 -11.75
N SER A 284 -15.66 30.76 -12.06
CA SER A 284 -15.28 31.10 -13.43
C SER A 284 -13.93 30.49 -13.80
N ASP A 285 -13.72 30.23 -15.09
CA ASP A 285 -12.42 29.81 -15.63
C ASP A 285 -11.29 30.79 -15.22
N ALA A 286 -11.59 32.10 -15.18
CA ALA A 286 -10.63 33.13 -14.77
C ALA A 286 -10.21 32.96 -13.30
N ARG A 287 -11.15 32.67 -12.39
CA ARG A 287 -10.83 32.47 -10.97
C ARG A 287 -10.01 31.20 -10.75
N VAL A 288 -10.38 30.10 -11.42
CA VAL A 288 -9.58 28.85 -11.38
C VAL A 288 -8.18 29.08 -11.93
N ALA A 289 -8.03 29.81 -13.03
CA ALA A 289 -6.73 30.15 -13.61
C ALA A 289 -5.87 31.00 -12.66
N MET A 290 -6.47 32.00 -11.99
CA MET A 290 -5.79 32.80 -10.96
C MET A 290 -5.31 31.95 -9.80
N LEU A 291 -6.19 31.15 -9.19
CA LEU A 291 -5.84 30.28 -8.07
C LEU A 291 -4.71 29.31 -8.45
N ARG A 292 -4.76 28.74 -9.66
CA ARG A 292 -3.70 27.87 -10.17
C ARG A 292 -2.37 28.61 -10.32
N ALA A 293 -2.39 29.81 -10.89
CA ALA A 293 -1.17 30.62 -11.07
C ALA A 293 -0.55 31.00 -9.72
N GLU A 294 -1.38 31.42 -8.76
CA GLU A 294 -0.96 31.73 -7.39
C GLU A 294 -0.37 30.51 -6.68
N PHE A 295 -1.01 29.35 -6.79
CA PHE A 295 -0.50 28.09 -6.23
C PHE A 295 0.88 27.77 -6.78
N ILE A 296 1.04 27.78 -8.10
CA ILE A 296 2.30 27.44 -8.77
C ILE A 296 3.41 28.43 -8.40
N ALA A 297 3.10 29.72 -8.34
CA ALA A 297 4.06 30.75 -7.96
C ALA A 297 4.64 30.49 -6.55
N MET A 298 3.77 30.19 -5.58
CA MET A 298 4.13 29.98 -4.18
C MET A 298 4.58 28.55 -3.84
N MET A 299 4.36 27.59 -4.73
CA MET A 299 4.70 26.19 -4.51
C MET A 299 6.19 26.03 -4.16
N PRO A 300 6.55 25.24 -3.14
CA PRO A 300 7.93 24.91 -2.82
C PRO A 300 8.69 24.39 -4.06
N ASP A 301 9.99 24.68 -4.13
CA ASP A 301 10.83 24.19 -5.22
C ASP A 301 11.14 22.69 -5.02
N ILE A 302 10.21 21.86 -5.49
CA ILE A 302 10.26 20.40 -5.46
C ILE A 302 10.02 19.87 -6.88
N TRP A 303 10.35 18.59 -7.09
CA TRP A 303 10.20 17.92 -8.39
C TRP A 303 8.81 18.04 -9.03
N LEU A 304 7.75 18.22 -8.23
CA LEU A 304 6.38 18.33 -8.73
C LEU A 304 6.09 19.70 -9.37
N LYS A 305 6.81 20.77 -8.97
CA LYS A 305 6.52 22.14 -9.41
C LYS A 305 6.64 22.30 -10.94
N PRO A 306 7.70 21.79 -11.62
CA PRO A 306 7.76 21.80 -13.08
C PRO A 306 6.59 21.08 -13.76
N LEU A 307 6.03 20.02 -13.15
CA LEU A 307 4.93 19.25 -13.74
C LEU A 307 3.61 20.03 -13.76
N ALA A 308 3.44 21.02 -12.87
CA ALA A 308 2.23 21.85 -12.81
C ALA A 308 2.04 22.73 -14.06
N THR A 309 3.14 23.08 -14.74
CA THR A 309 3.11 23.91 -15.96
C THR A 309 3.43 23.12 -17.22
N ALA A 310 4.26 22.07 -17.13
CA ALA A 310 4.66 21.26 -18.28
C ALA A 310 3.46 20.72 -19.09
N PRO A 311 3.60 20.48 -20.41
CA PRO A 311 2.64 19.67 -21.16
C PRO A 311 2.44 18.30 -20.50
N LEU A 312 1.27 17.68 -20.73
CA LEU A 312 1.04 16.30 -20.32
C LEU A 312 1.96 15.37 -21.12
N PRO A 313 2.44 14.25 -20.55
CA PRO A 313 3.23 13.29 -21.30
C PRO A 313 2.42 12.76 -22.51
N GLY A 314 3.09 12.63 -23.66
CA GLY A 314 2.46 12.21 -24.92
C GLY A 314 1.72 13.30 -25.70
N GLY A 315 1.78 14.56 -25.24
CA GLY A 315 1.28 15.75 -25.94
C GLY A 315 2.37 16.55 -26.65
#